data_AF-G0NA55-F1
#
_entry.id   AF-G0NA55-F1
#
_cell.length_a   1.000
_cell.length_b   1.000
_cell.length_c   1.000
_cell.angle_alpha   90.00
_cell.angle_beta   90.00
_cell.angle_gamma   90.00
#
_symmetry.space_group_name_H-M   'P 1'
#
loop_
_entity.id
_entity.type
_entity.pdbx_description
1 polymer ?
#
loop_
_entity_poly.entity_id
_entity_poly.type
_entity_poly.pdbx_seq_one_letter_code
_entity_poly.pdbx_strand_id
1 'polypeptide(L)'
;MVSIAGHFNWTHAVYFGFFAFIMPVYFLIFVCLLKLRTSDALFKTTFYAILLQHSLADIIAMGLYAFQKISYILIPEFIYTNQETLASFFYNCFFWFIIIRSNGVALMTIHRYLIIVKSNSNFSLAIQRSRSFLVWIIYWIPAAFFDGVFYSDPTIRFDSVENLKNVVKPETTLTEMMVYIRDFFPLANGLLSFISPFTIILFNKDLTRRIRTMITGQKIRVLQENQSEVSAKISVRMT
;
A
#
# COMPACT_ATOMS: atom_id res chain seq x y z
N MET A 1 33.32 -13.58 -9.87
CA MET A 1 32.03 -13.44 -10.57
C MET A 1 31.01 -14.27 -9.80
N VAL A 2 30.24 -13.62 -8.93
CA VAL A 2 29.21 -14.28 -8.10
C VAL A 2 28.08 -14.75 -9.03
N SER A 3 27.76 -16.04 -8.98
CA SER A 3 26.77 -16.65 -9.86
C SER A 3 25.36 -16.12 -9.55
N ILE A 4 24.77 -15.39 -10.50
CA ILE A 4 23.41 -14.85 -10.45
C ILE A 4 22.38 -15.96 -10.16
N ALA A 5 22.68 -17.21 -10.53
CA ALA A 5 21.80 -18.35 -10.34
C ALA A 5 21.64 -18.79 -8.87
N GLY A 6 22.59 -18.46 -7.97
CA GLY A 6 22.49 -18.82 -6.54
C GLY A 6 21.57 -17.91 -5.73
N HIS A 7 21.38 -16.66 -6.18
CA HIS A 7 20.59 -15.65 -5.46
C HIS A 7 19.13 -15.57 -5.89
N PHE A 8 18.77 -16.15 -7.04
CA PHE A 8 17.44 -16.03 -7.63
C PHE A 8 16.59 -17.28 -7.34
N ASN A 9 15.92 -17.31 -6.19
CA ASN A 9 14.92 -18.35 -5.94
C ASN A 9 13.68 -18.12 -6.81
N TRP A 10 12.97 -19.20 -7.15
CA TRP A 10 11.69 -19.14 -7.87
C TRP A 10 10.69 -18.18 -7.21
N THR A 11 10.74 -18.05 -5.88
CA THR A 11 9.92 -17.11 -5.11
C THR A 11 10.21 -15.65 -5.44
N HIS A 12 11.46 -15.27 -5.72
CA HIS A 12 11.83 -13.93 -6.18
C HIS A 12 11.34 -13.68 -7.60
N ALA A 13 11.47 -14.67 -8.49
CA ALA A 13 10.96 -14.58 -9.86
C ALA A 13 9.46 -14.28 -9.89
N VAL A 14 8.70 -15.04 -9.11
CA VAL A 14 7.25 -14.87 -8.95
C VAL A 14 6.93 -13.48 -8.39
N TYR A 15 7.65 -13.04 -7.35
CA TYR A 15 7.47 -11.70 -6.78
C TYR A 15 7.70 -10.59 -7.81
N PHE A 16 8.81 -10.63 -8.57
CA PHE A 16 9.12 -9.62 -9.56
C PHE A 16 8.12 -9.62 -10.73
N GLY A 17 7.63 -10.79 -11.14
CA GLY A 17 6.56 -10.91 -12.13
C GLY A 17 5.28 -10.21 -11.68
N PHE A 18 4.85 -10.44 -10.44
CA PHE A 18 3.70 -9.74 -9.88
C PHE A 18 3.95 -8.24 -9.65
N PHE A 19 5.13 -7.86 -9.15
CA PHE A 19 5.52 -6.46 -8.94
C PHE A 19 5.40 -5.66 -10.24
N ALA A 20 5.88 -6.21 -11.37
CA ALA A 20 5.81 -5.56 -12.68
C ALA A 20 4.37 -5.27 -13.13
N PHE A 21 3.41 -6.13 -12.76
CA PHE A 21 2.00 -5.94 -13.11
C PHE A 21 1.25 -5.04 -12.12
N ILE A 22 1.53 -5.19 -10.82
CA ILE A 22 0.70 -4.64 -9.75
C ILE A 22 1.15 -3.25 -9.32
N MET A 23 2.46 -2.96 -9.37
CA MET A 23 2.98 -1.62 -9.06
C MET A 23 2.37 -0.53 -9.96
N PRO A 24 2.27 -0.71 -11.30
CA PRO A 24 1.58 0.27 -12.15
C PRO A 24 0.11 0.48 -11.80
N VAL A 25 -0.61 -0.59 -11.43
CA VAL A 25 -2.02 -0.51 -11.04
C VAL A 25 -2.19 0.30 -9.76
N TYR A 26 -1.35 0.05 -8.75
CA TYR A 26 -1.35 0.85 -7.52
C TYR A 26 -1.01 2.31 -7.77
N PHE A 27 0.00 2.57 -8.60
CA PHE A 27 0.39 3.92 -8.97
C PHE A 27 -0.76 4.65 -9.67
N LEU A 28 -1.47 3.98 -10.58
CA LEU A 28 -2.66 4.53 -11.25
C LEU A 28 -3.77 4.85 -10.23
N ILE A 29 -4.09 3.93 -9.32
CA ILE A 29 -5.09 4.15 -8.26
C ILE A 29 -4.70 5.36 -7.40
N PHE A 30 -3.44 5.46 -7.00
CA PHE A 30 -2.91 6.55 -6.19
C PHE A 30 -3.04 7.92 -6.90
N VAL A 31 -2.56 8.01 -8.15
CA VAL A 31 -2.66 9.23 -8.98
C VAL A 31 -4.13 9.62 -9.20
N CYS A 32 -4.98 8.64 -9.48
CA CYS A 32 -6.42 8.85 -9.62
C CYS A 32 -7.03 9.43 -8.34
N LEU A 33 -6.73 8.85 -7.17
CA LEU A 33 -7.25 9.33 -5.89
C LEU A 33 -6.80 10.77 -5.60
N LEU A 34 -5.54 11.12 -5.89
CA LEU A 34 -5.05 12.49 -5.76
C LEU A 34 -5.81 13.46 -6.66
N LYS A 35 -6.00 13.10 -7.94
CA LYS A 35 -6.73 13.94 -8.91
C LYS A 35 -8.21 14.10 -8.56
N LEU A 36 -8.86 13.05 -8.05
CA LEU A 36 -10.25 13.12 -7.63
C LEU A 36 -10.42 13.95 -6.35
N ARG A 37 -9.44 13.93 -5.45
CA ARG A 37 -9.47 14.72 -4.22
C ARG A 37 -9.44 16.23 -4.48
N THR A 38 -8.74 16.67 -5.53
CA THR A 38 -8.74 18.09 -5.93
C THR A 38 -10.05 18.48 -6.63
N SER A 39 -10.62 17.56 -7.40
CA SER A 39 -11.76 17.84 -8.29
C SER A 39 -13.13 17.70 -7.62
N ASP A 40 -13.30 16.82 -6.64
CA ASP A 40 -14.62 16.43 -6.13
C ASP A 40 -14.64 16.34 -4.60
N ALA A 41 -15.63 16.97 -3.98
CA ALA A 41 -15.81 17.01 -2.54
C ALA A 41 -16.09 15.62 -1.93
N LEU A 42 -16.68 14.70 -2.71
CA LEU A 42 -16.95 13.32 -2.29
C LEU A 42 -15.67 12.56 -1.91
N PHE A 43 -14.53 12.89 -2.55
CA PHE A 43 -13.24 12.24 -2.31
C PHE A 43 -12.40 12.91 -1.21
N LYS A 44 -12.93 13.95 -0.56
CA LYS A 44 -12.27 14.63 0.57
C LYS A 44 -12.59 14.00 1.93
N THR A 45 -13.35 12.90 1.97
CA THR A 45 -13.73 12.23 3.22
C THR A 45 -12.56 11.53 3.89
N THR A 46 -12.72 11.26 5.18
CA THR A 46 -11.78 10.51 6.01
C THR A 46 -11.48 9.12 5.43
N PHE A 47 -12.47 8.45 4.88
CA PHE A 47 -12.28 7.15 4.20
C PHE A 47 -11.25 7.22 3.08
N TYR A 48 -11.41 8.16 2.15
CA TYR A 48 -10.48 8.32 1.02
C TYR A 48 -9.11 8.84 1.47
N ALA A 49 -9.04 9.58 2.58
CA ALA A 49 -7.76 9.93 3.20
C ALA A 49 -7.02 8.69 3.72
N ILE A 50 -7.71 7.78 4.43
CA ILE A 50 -7.12 6.50 4.90
C ILE A 50 -6.71 5.64 3.69
N LEU A 51 -7.59 5.53 2.68
CA LEU A 51 -7.34 4.76 1.47
C LEU A 51 -6.09 5.26 0.72
N LEU A 52 -5.93 6.58 0.63
CA LEU A 52 -4.75 7.19 0.02
C LEU A 52 -3.47 6.81 0.78
N GLN A 53 -3.47 6.91 2.12
CA GLN A 53 -2.31 6.50 2.93
C GLN A 53 -2.01 5.01 2.79
N HIS A 54 -3.05 4.18 2.70
CA HIS A 54 -2.90 2.75 2.48
C HIS A 54 -2.23 2.43 1.14
N SER A 55 -2.73 3.04 0.05
CA SER A 55 -2.12 2.87 -1.28
C SER A 55 -0.68 3.39 -1.34
N LEU A 56 -0.36 4.48 -0.63
CA LEU A 56 1.00 4.99 -0.53
C LEU A 56 1.91 4.00 0.22
N ALA A 57 1.44 3.45 1.35
CA ALA A 57 2.21 2.47 2.12
C ALA A 57 2.48 1.19 1.32
N ASP A 58 1.52 0.71 0.52
CA ASP A 58 1.72 -0.42 -0.38
C ASP A 58 2.78 -0.13 -1.46
N ILE A 59 2.74 1.04 -2.09
CA ILE A 59 3.72 1.45 -3.12
C ILE A 59 5.13 1.50 -2.51
N ILE A 60 5.27 2.13 -1.33
CA ILE A 60 6.56 2.26 -0.65
C ILE A 60 7.07 0.87 -0.22
N ALA A 61 6.21 0.02 0.35
CA ALA A 61 6.60 -1.32 0.79
C ALA A 61 7.10 -2.19 -0.37
N MET A 62 6.37 -2.22 -1.48
CA MET A 62 6.78 -2.97 -2.67
C MET A 62 8.05 -2.38 -3.29
N GLY A 63 8.15 -1.05 -3.38
CA GLY A 63 9.31 -0.36 -3.92
C GLY A 63 10.58 -0.63 -3.12
N LEU A 64 10.51 -0.55 -1.78
CA LEU A 64 11.66 -0.81 -0.90
C LEU A 64 12.08 -2.28 -0.92
N TYR A 65 11.13 -3.22 -0.97
CA TYR A 65 11.47 -4.63 -1.10
C TYR A 65 12.14 -4.95 -2.44
N ALA A 66 11.61 -4.42 -3.55
CA ALA A 66 12.24 -4.55 -4.86
C ALA A 66 13.64 -3.93 -4.87
N PHE A 67 13.78 -2.72 -4.32
CA PHE A 67 15.06 -2.02 -4.19
C PHE A 67 16.07 -2.83 -3.37
N GLN A 68 15.66 -3.39 -2.22
CA GLN A 68 16.51 -4.23 -1.38
C GLN A 68 17.02 -5.45 -2.16
N LYS A 69 16.13 -6.18 -2.85
CA LYS A 69 16.52 -7.39 -3.60
C LYS A 69 17.41 -7.08 -4.80
N ILE A 70 17.15 -6.00 -5.52
CA ILE A 70 18.03 -5.54 -6.60
C ILE A 70 19.40 -5.13 -6.05
N SER A 71 19.43 -4.42 -4.92
CA SER A 71 20.68 -3.98 -4.30
C SER A 71 21.56 -5.16 -3.86
N TYR A 72 20.96 -6.25 -3.39
CA TYR A 72 21.69 -7.48 -3.03
C TYR A 72 22.38 -8.13 -4.24
N ILE A 73 21.84 -7.94 -5.45
CA ILE A 73 22.43 -8.47 -6.69
C ILE A 73 23.48 -7.51 -7.24
N LEU A 74 23.21 -6.20 -7.20
CA LEU A 74 24.03 -5.19 -7.89
C LEU A 74 25.28 -4.78 -7.10
N ILE A 75 25.17 -4.68 -5.77
CA ILE A 75 26.21 -4.12 -4.89
C ILE A 75 26.39 -4.92 -3.57
N PRO A 76 26.56 -6.26 -3.61
CA PRO A 76 26.63 -7.08 -2.40
C PRO A 76 27.77 -6.70 -1.46
N GLU A 77 28.95 -6.38 -2.00
CA GLU A 77 30.15 -6.01 -1.22
C GLU A 77 29.95 -4.73 -0.41
N PHE A 78 29.29 -3.72 -1.00
CA PHE A 78 28.99 -2.46 -0.32
C PHE A 78 28.01 -2.66 0.84
N ILE A 79 27.01 -3.52 0.64
CA ILE A 79 26.01 -3.85 1.65
C ILE A 79 26.65 -4.61 2.81
N TYR A 80 27.54 -5.56 2.51
CA TYR A 80 28.23 -6.34 3.52
C TYR A 80 29.22 -5.48 4.33
N THR A 81 29.92 -4.55 3.68
CA THR A 81 30.83 -3.61 4.36
C THR A 81 30.09 -2.74 5.38
N ASN A 82 28.89 -2.29 5.04
CA ASN A 82 28.04 -1.46 5.92
C ASN A 82 26.94 -2.26 6.64
N GLN A 83 27.20 -3.53 6.93
CA GLN A 83 26.20 -4.47 7.44
C GLN A 83 25.53 -4.03 8.76
N GLU A 84 26.25 -3.34 9.66
CA GLU A 84 25.69 -2.98 10.97
C GLU A 84 24.48 -2.04 10.87
N THR A 85 24.52 -1.11 9.91
CA THR A 85 23.39 -0.21 9.66
C THR A 85 22.41 -0.77 8.64
N LEU A 86 22.92 -1.31 7.52
CA LEU A 86 22.07 -1.73 6.41
C LEU A 86 21.33 -3.03 6.68
N ALA A 87 21.92 -4.00 7.39
CA ALA A 87 21.25 -5.26 7.69
C ALA A 87 20.05 -5.04 8.61
N SER A 88 20.26 -4.31 9.71
CA SER A 88 19.20 -3.94 10.64
C SER A 88 18.13 -3.09 9.95
N PHE A 89 18.52 -2.08 9.15
CA PHE A 89 17.56 -1.25 8.43
C PHE A 89 16.70 -2.06 7.45
N PHE A 90 17.31 -2.84 6.57
CA PHE A 90 16.58 -3.63 5.57
C PHE A 90 15.71 -4.72 6.20
N TYR A 91 16.14 -5.28 7.33
CA TYR A 91 15.33 -6.22 8.10
C TYR A 91 14.12 -5.51 8.73
N ASN A 92 14.37 -4.48 9.53
CA ASN A 92 13.34 -3.79 10.29
C ASN A 92 12.32 -3.11 9.35
N CYS A 93 12.80 -2.52 8.25
CA CYS A 93 11.95 -1.94 7.21
C CYS A 93 10.85 -2.90 6.74
N PHE A 94 11.13 -4.19 6.59
CA PHE A 94 10.12 -5.16 6.17
C PHE A 94 8.99 -5.31 7.20
N PHE A 95 9.33 -5.37 8.49
CA PHE A 95 8.35 -5.42 9.59
C PHE A 95 7.57 -4.11 9.70
N TRP A 96 8.24 -2.97 9.55
CA TRP A 96 7.64 -1.64 9.63
C TRP A 96 6.43 -1.54 8.69
N PHE A 97 6.62 -1.93 7.43
CA PHE A 97 5.55 -1.83 6.44
C PHE A 97 4.44 -2.87 6.62
N ILE A 98 4.69 -4.00 7.28
CA ILE A 98 3.64 -4.97 7.62
C ILE A 98 2.74 -4.42 8.71
N ILE A 99 3.33 -3.87 9.77
CA ILE A 99 2.57 -3.28 10.87
C ILE A 99 1.79 -2.06 10.39
N ILE A 100 2.43 -1.17 9.63
CA ILE A 100 1.77 0.03 9.07
C ILE A 100 0.57 -0.35 8.17
N ARG A 101 0.70 -1.36 7.30
CA ARG A 101 -0.42 -1.79 6.45
C ARG A 101 -1.52 -2.48 7.22
N SER A 102 -1.17 -3.30 8.22
CA SER A 102 -2.14 -3.95 9.09
C SER A 102 -2.96 -2.92 9.87
N ASN A 103 -2.30 -1.87 10.39
CA ASN A 103 -2.97 -0.72 11.00
C ASN A 103 -3.92 -0.04 10.00
N GLY A 104 -3.49 0.14 8.75
CA GLY A 104 -4.34 0.72 7.70
C GLY A 104 -5.62 -0.06 7.42
N VAL A 105 -5.53 -1.40 7.30
CA VAL A 105 -6.70 -2.26 7.10
C VAL A 105 -7.64 -2.20 8.31
N ALA A 106 -7.10 -2.21 9.53
CA ALA A 106 -7.87 -2.08 10.76
C ALA A 106 -8.62 -0.73 10.79
N LEU A 107 -7.94 0.38 10.50
CA LEU A 107 -8.55 1.71 10.45
C LEU A 107 -9.66 1.82 9.39
N MET A 108 -9.45 1.27 8.20
CA MET A 108 -10.49 1.23 7.15
C MET A 108 -11.72 0.43 7.60
N THR A 109 -11.50 -0.70 8.27
CA THR A 109 -12.56 -1.59 8.76
C THR A 109 -13.36 -0.92 9.88
N ILE A 110 -12.66 -0.33 10.86
CA ILE A 110 -13.28 0.43 11.96
C ILE A 110 -14.08 1.60 11.41
N HIS A 111 -13.52 2.35 10.46
CA HIS A 111 -14.21 3.47 9.83
C HIS A 111 -15.51 3.03 9.14
N ARG A 112 -15.48 1.93 8.37
CA ARG A 112 -16.68 1.37 7.73
C ARG A 112 -17.71 0.89 8.75
N TYR A 113 -17.28 0.20 9.80
CA TYR A 113 -18.15 -0.25 10.88
C TYR A 113 -18.87 0.93 11.56
N LEU A 114 -18.14 2.00 11.89
CA LEU A 114 -18.71 3.16 12.59
C LEU A 114 -19.68 3.97 11.73
N ILE A 115 -19.47 4.01 10.42
CA ILE A 115 -20.42 4.65 9.51
C ILE A 115 -21.69 3.81 9.36
N ILE A 116 -21.56 2.50 9.19
CA ILE A 116 -22.72 1.63 8.90
C ILE A 116 -23.54 1.38 10.17
N VAL A 117 -22.89 0.98 11.26
CA VAL A 117 -23.56 0.48 12.47
C VAL A 117 -23.83 1.61 13.46
N LYS A 118 -22.94 2.59 13.57
CA LYS A 118 -22.98 3.61 14.62
C LYS A 118 -22.92 5.05 14.09
N SER A 119 -23.64 5.30 12.99
CA SER A 119 -23.62 6.57 12.25
C SER A 119 -23.95 7.80 13.10
N ASN A 120 -24.75 7.66 14.15
CA ASN A 120 -25.22 8.80 14.96
C ASN A 120 -24.48 8.96 16.30
N SER A 121 -23.34 8.28 16.49
CA SER A 121 -22.50 8.48 17.67
C SER A 121 -21.59 9.70 17.50
N ASN A 122 -21.34 10.42 18.59
CA ASN A 122 -20.39 11.56 18.63
C ASN A 122 -19.01 11.19 18.06
N PHE A 123 -18.60 9.93 18.25
CA PHE A 123 -17.35 9.40 17.70
C PHE A 123 -17.37 9.26 16.17
N SER A 124 -18.47 8.79 15.58
CA SER A 124 -18.62 8.70 14.12
C SER A 124 -18.62 10.09 13.48
N LEU A 125 -19.31 11.06 14.11
CA LEU A 125 -19.29 12.46 13.69
C LEU A 125 -17.90 13.09 13.79
N ALA A 126 -17.15 12.80 14.85
CA ALA A 126 -15.77 13.28 15.01
C ALA A 126 -14.83 12.73 13.93
N ILE A 127 -14.96 11.44 13.58
CA ILE A 127 -14.17 10.81 12.52
C ILE A 127 -14.52 11.40 11.15
N GLN A 128 -15.81 11.62 10.87
CA GLN A 128 -16.25 12.18 9.59
C GLN A 128 -15.80 13.65 9.41
N ARG A 129 -15.73 14.42 10.49
CA ARG A 129 -15.27 15.82 10.49
C ARG A 129 -13.75 15.95 10.64
N SER A 130 -13.04 14.83 10.74
CA SER A 130 -11.60 14.82 10.98
C SER A 130 -10.83 15.42 9.82
N ARG A 131 -9.80 16.22 10.15
CA ARG A 131 -8.92 16.83 9.16
C ARG A 131 -8.07 15.75 8.52
N SER A 132 -7.82 15.88 7.22
CA SER A 132 -7.03 14.91 6.46
C SER A 132 -5.60 14.72 6.98
N PHE A 133 -5.00 15.76 7.58
CA PHE A 133 -3.70 15.67 8.22
C PHE A 133 -3.71 14.81 9.48
N LEU A 134 -4.81 14.84 10.25
CA LEU A 134 -4.95 14.04 11.46
C LEU A 134 -5.00 12.54 11.12
N VAL A 135 -5.61 12.20 9.99
CA VAL A 135 -5.59 10.83 9.44
C VAL A 135 -4.16 10.36 9.16
N TRP A 136 -3.30 11.22 8.61
CA TRP A 136 -1.90 10.89 8.36
C TRP A 136 -1.17 10.56 9.67
N ILE A 137 -1.33 11.39 10.70
CA ILE A 137 -0.73 11.16 12.03
C ILE A 137 -1.20 9.82 12.62
N ILE A 138 -2.50 9.57 12.66
CA ILE A 138 -3.08 8.34 13.23
C ILE A 138 -2.67 7.09 12.43
N TYR A 139 -2.47 7.22 11.13
CA TYR A 139 -2.10 6.10 10.27
C TYR A 139 -0.65 5.66 10.51
N TRP A 140 0.28 6.63 10.53
CA TRP A 140 1.73 6.34 10.52
C TRP A 140 2.33 6.22 11.92
N ILE A 141 2.02 7.16 12.83
CA ILE A 141 2.76 7.30 14.10
C ILE A 141 2.52 6.13 15.06
N PRO A 142 1.28 5.70 15.35
CA PRO A 142 1.04 4.59 16.29
C PRO A 142 1.68 3.29 15.81
N ALA A 143 1.62 3.02 14.50
CA ALA A 143 2.22 1.82 13.92
C ALA A 143 3.75 1.88 13.98
N ALA A 144 4.36 3.01 13.64
CA ALA A 144 5.81 3.18 13.71
C ALA A 144 6.34 3.12 15.16
N PHE A 145 5.60 3.69 16.11
CA PHE A 145 5.94 3.61 17.53
C PHE A 145 5.85 2.18 18.05
N PHE A 146 4.75 1.47 17.75
CA PHE A 146 4.57 0.08 18.16
C PHE A 146 5.66 -0.81 17.56
N ASP A 147 5.97 -0.66 16.28
CA ASP A 147 7.05 -1.42 15.66
C ASP A 147 8.41 -1.15 16.32
N GLY A 148 8.77 0.13 16.48
CA GLY A 148 10.06 0.53 17.04
C GLY A 148 10.30 0.00 18.47
N VAL A 149 9.23 -0.18 19.26
CA VAL A 149 9.32 -0.69 20.63
C VAL A 149 9.37 -2.23 20.68
N PHE A 150 8.62 -2.92 19.82
CA PHE A 150 8.41 -4.38 19.96
C PHE A 150 9.19 -5.23 18.97
N TYR A 151 9.54 -4.71 17.78
CA TYR A 151 10.09 -5.49 16.68
C TYR A 151 11.47 -5.03 16.19
N SER A 152 11.87 -3.80 16.51
CA SER A 152 13.17 -3.27 16.09
C SER A 152 14.32 -3.98 16.80
N ASP A 153 15.03 -4.83 16.09
CA ASP A 153 16.24 -5.50 16.60
C ASP A 153 17.50 -4.91 15.91
N PRO A 154 18.43 -4.32 16.68
CA PRO A 154 19.68 -3.78 16.15
C PRO A 154 20.77 -4.85 15.94
N THR A 155 20.59 -6.08 16.41
CA THR A 155 21.65 -7.11 16.46
C THR A 155 21.80 -7.94 15.19
N ILE A 156 21.04 -7.60 14.15
CA ILE A 156 20.88 -8.40 12.93
C ILE A 156 22.11 -8.26 12.03
N ARG A 157 22.66 -9.39 11.59
CA ARG A 157 23.81 -9.45 10.68
C ARG A 157 23.54 -10.34 9.48
N PHE A 158 24.32 -10.18 8.42
CA PHE A 158 24.26 -11.05 7.25
C PHE A 158 25.10 -12.31 7.46
N ASP A 159 24.65 -13.45 6.92
CA ASP A 159 25.35 -14.75 7.00
C ASP A 159 26.72 -14.68 6.31
N SER A 160 26.73 -14.28 5.03
CA SER A 160 27.95 -14.11 4.26
C SER A 160 27.74 -13.16 3.07
N VAL A 161 28.83 -12.75 2.41
CA VAL A 161 28.79 -11.94 1.17
C VAL A 161 28.05 -12.68 0.05
N GLU A 162 28.22 -14.00 -0.03
CA GLU A 162 27.58 -14.87 -1.02
C GLU A 162 26.14 -15.25 -0.64
N ASN A 163 25.78 -15.14 0.64
CA ASN A 163 24.44 -15.39 1.16
C ASN A 163 24.06 -14.26 2.11
N LEU A 164 23.59 -13.14 1.55
CA LEU A 164 23.00 -12.00 2.27
C LEU A 164 21.65 -12.33 2.93
N LYS A 165 21.52 -13.53 3.51
CA LYS A 165 20.45 -13.89 4.42
C LYS A 165 20.72 -13.22 5.76
N ASN A 166 19.70 -12.58 6.31
CA ASN A 166 19.74 -12.02 7.65
C ASN A 166 19.79 -13.19 8.65
N VAL A 167 20.90 -13.35 9.35
CA VAL A 167 21.07 -14.30 10.45
C VAL A 167 20.81 -13.55 11.74
N VAL A 168 19.71 -13.93 12.39
CA VAL A 168 19.43 -13.54 13.77
C VAL A 168 20.01 -14.67 14.62
N LYS A 169 20.89 -14.37 15.58
CA LYS A 169 21.33 -15.37 16.54
C LYS A 169 20.13 -15.71 17.43
N PRO A 170 19.62 -16.95 17.43
CA PRO A 170 18.50 -17.29 18.29
C PRO A 170 19.02 -17.39 19.73
N GLU A 171 18.78 -16.35 20.52
CA GLU A 171 19.10 -16.38 21.96
C GLU A 171 17.93 -16.99 22.76
N THR A 172 16.71 -17.02 22.21
CA THR A 172 15.49 -17.54 22.86
C THR A 172 14.51 -18.23 21.89
N THR A 173 13.64 -19.12 22.41
CA THR A 173 12.59 -19.86 21.66
C THR A 173 11.56 -18.97 20.94
N LEU A 174 11.32 -17.74 21.40
CA LEU A 174 10.50 -16.74 20.70
C LEU A 174 11.14 -16.30 19.36
N THR A 175 12.48 -16.31 19.30
CA THR A 175 13.26 -15.94 18.11
C THR A 175 13.11 -17.00 17.01
N GLU A 176 12.93 -18.26 17.36
CA GLU A 176 12.70 -19.36 16.39
C GLU A 176 11.33 -19.23 15.70
N MET A 177 10.27 -18.88 16.44
CA MET A 177 8.97 -18.57 15.85
C MET A 177 9.04 -17.32 14.96
N MET A 178 9.78 -16.29 15.36
CA MET A 178 10.04 -15.12 14.51
C MET A 178 10.75 -15.50 13.21
N VAL A 179 11.71 -16.44 13.26
CA VAL A 179 12.41 -16.97 12.08
C VAL A 179 11.47 -17.74 11.14
N TYR A 180 10.50 -18.50 11.67
CA TYR A 180 9.49 -19.18 10.85
C TYR A 180 8.50 -18.18 10.22
N ILE A 181 8.02 -17.23 11.00
CA ILE A 181 7.19 -16.10 10.56
C ILE A 181 7.92 -15.31 9.46
N ARG A 182 9.24 -15.12 9.58
CA ARG A 182 10.08 -14.38 8.63
C ARG A 182 10.11 -14.97 7.22
N ASP A 183 10.02 -16.29 7.05
CA ASP A 183 10.05 -16.91 5.72
C ASP A 183 8.66 -16.95 5.07
N PHE A 184 7.61 -17.09 5.89
CA PHE A 184 6.22 -17.11 5.43
C PHE A 184 5.65 -15.71 5.14
N PHE A 185 6.02 -14.72 5.96
CA PHE A 185 5.45 -13.38 5.88
C PHE A 185 5.71 -12.65 4.56
N PRO A 186 6.89 -12.67 3.93
CA PRO A 186 7.11 -12.08 2.60
C PRO A 186 6.17 -12.64 1.53
N LEU A 187 5.89 -13.94 1.59
CA LEU A 187 4.98 -14.60 0.66
C LEU A 187 3.53 -14.18 0.92
N ALA A 188 3.07 -14.27 2.18
CA ALA A 188 1.73 -13.84 2.58
C ALA A 188 1.51 -12.35 2.30
N ASN A 189 2.56 -11.55 2.49
CA ASN A 189 2.54 -10.12 2.30
C ASN A 189 2.46 -9.72 0.83
N GLY A 190 3.24 -10.39 -0.03
CA GLY A 190 3.10 -10.26 -1.47
C GLY A 190 1.68 -10.60 -1.91
N LEU A 191 1.16 -11.75 -1.48
CA LEU A 191 -0.20 -12.21 -1.80
C LEU A 191 -1.29 -11.23 -1.32
N LEU A 192 -1.18 -10.70 -0.10
CA LEU A 192 -2.12 -9.72 0.44
C LEU A 192 -2.08 -8.40 -0.32
N SER A 193 -0.89 -7.87 -0.59
CA SER A 193 -0.73 -6.66 -1.43
C SER A 193 -1.21 -6.90 -2.87
N PHE A 194 -1.27 -8.14 -3.36
CA PHE A 194 -1.85 -8.41 -4.68
C PHE A 194 -3.37 -8.35 -4.70
N ILE A 195 -4.04 -8.68 -3.59
CA ILE A 195 -5.51 -8.66 -3.50
C ILE A 195 -6.03 -7.22 -3.28
N SER A 196 -5.29 -6.42 -2.53
CA SER A 196 -5.62 -5.04 -2.17
C SER A 196 -6.05 -4.12 -3.33
N PRO A 197 -5.34 -3.99 -4.47
CA PRO A 197 -5.76 -3.08 -5.54
C PRO A 197 -7.09 -3.53 -6.19
N PHE A 198 -7.30 -4.84 -6.32
CA PHE A 198 -8.56 -5.37 -6.84
C PHE A 198 -9.70 -5.17 -5.87
N THR A 199 -9.48 -5.34 -4.56
CA THR A 199 -10.52 -5.08 -3.56
C THR A 199 -10.87 -3.59 -3.50
N ILE A 200 -9.89 -2.69 -3.65
CA ILE A 200 -10.14 -1.25 -3.74
C ILE A 200 -11.03 -0.91 -4.93
N ILE A 201 -10.76 -1.48 -6.10
CA ILE A 201 -11.57 -1.30 -7.32
C ILE A 201 -12.96 -1.93 -7.15
N LEU A 202 -13.05 -3.14 -6.60
CA LEU A 202 -14.31 -3.87 -6.46
C LEU A 202 -15.26 -3.22 -5.44
N PHE A 203 -14.74 -2.80 -4.29
CA PHE A 203 -15.55 -2.26 -3.20
C PHE A 203 -15.87 -0.77 -3.34
N ASN A 204 -15.20 -0.03 -4.23
CA ASN A 204 -15.46 1.39 -4.44
C ASN A 204 -15.98 1.62 -5.86
N LYS A 205 -17.25 1.32 -6.07
CA LYS A 205 -17.92 1.49 -7.38
C LYS A 205 -17.81 2.92 -7.92
N ASP A 206 -17.86 3.93 -7.04
CA ASP A 206 -17.69 5.35 -7.43
C ASP A 206 -16.28 5.65 -7.94
N LEU A 207 -15.26 5.15 -7.23
CA LEU A 207 -13.86 5.26 -7.66
C LEU A 207 -13.65 4.55 -9.00
N THR A 208 -14.16 3.34 -9.16
CA THR A 208 -14.04 2.55 -10.39
C THR A 208 -14.75 3.20 -11.56
N ARG A 209 -15.94 3.76 -11.35
CA ARG A 209 -16.66 4.52 -12.37
C ARG A 209 -15.84 5.73 -12.82
N ARG A 210 -15.27 6.48 -11.89
CA ARG A 210 -14.42 7.66 -12.17
C ARG A 210 -13.10 7.28 -12.87
N ILE A 211 -12.42 6.22 -12.43
CA ILE A 211 -11.22 5.68 -13.08
C ILE A 211 -11.55 5.31 -14.52
N ARG A 212 -12.66 4.58 -14.74
CA ARG A 212 -13.11 4.22 -16.08
C ARG A 212 -13.38 5.48 -16.91
N THR A 213 -14.09 6.49 -16.39
CA THR A 213 -14.29 7.75 -17.12
C THR A 213 -12.96 8.45 -17.48
N MET A 214 -11.95 8.39 -16.60
CA MET A 214 -10.64 8.99 -16.86
C MET A 214 -9.80 8.21 -17.88
N ILE A 215 -9.85 6.88 -17.86
CA ILE A 215 -9.10 6.01 -18.79
C ILE A 215 -9.78 5.98 -20.16
N THR A 216 -11.10 5.80 -20.22
CA THR A 216 -11.82 5.63 -21.49
C THR A 216 -12.10 6.97 -22.20
N GLY A 217 -11.75 8.11 -21.60
CA GLY A 217 -11.90 9.45 -22.21
C GLY A 217 -13.34 9.84 -22.61
N GLN A 218 -14.35 9.02 -22.29
CA GLN A 218 -15.70 9.20 -22.81
C GLN A 218 -16.53 10.13 -21.92
N LYS A 219 -16.54 11.38 -22.38
CA LYS A 219 -17.72 12.23 -22.56
C LYS A 219 -18.67 12.40 -21.35
N ILE A 220 -18.35 13.42 -20.56
CA ILE A 220 -19.36 14.39 -20.07
C ILE A 220 -20.10 15.04 -21.28
N ARG A 221 -19.56 14.98 -22.50
CA ARG A 221 -20.23 15.43 -23.72
C ARG A 221 -21.51 14.67 -24.10
N VAL A 222 -21.73 13.39 -23.72
CA VAL A 222 -22.98 12.67 -24.11
C VAL A 222 -24.18 13.18 -23.29
N LEU A 223 -23.97 13.58 -22.03
CA LEU A 223 -25.04 14.14 -21.20
C LEU A 223 -25.36 15.60 -21.59
N GLN A 224 -24.35 16.37 -21.99
CA GLN A 224 -24.57 17.72 -22.54
C GLN A 224 -25.19 17.69 -23.94
N GLU A 225 -24.76 16.81 -24.87
CA GLU A 225 -25.38 16.64 -26.19
C GLU A 225 -26.84 16.19 -26.08
N ASN A 226 -27.15 15.24 -25.19
CA ASN A 226 -28.51 14.78 -24.98
C ASN A 226 -29.41 15.85 -24.32
N GLN A 227 -28.90 16.70 -23.42
CA GLN A 227 -29.67 17.81 -22.86
C GLN A 227 -29.89 18.95 -23.87
N SER A 228 -28.92 19.21 -24.77
CA SER A 228 -29.09 20.18 -25.85
C SER A 228 -30.03 19.69 -26.95
N GLU A 229 -30.00 18.40 -27.32
CA GLU A 229 -30.96 17.82 -28.26
C GLU A 229 -32.38 17.79 -27.71
N VAL A 230 -32.55 17.49 -26.41
CA VAL A 230 -33.86 17.50 -25.76
C VAL A 230 -34.42 18.94 -25.67
N SER A 231 -33.59 19.94 -25.34
CA SER A 231 -34.01 21.34 -25.34
C SER A 231 -34.34 21.86 -26.75
N ALA A 232 -33.56 21.48 -27.77
CA ALA A 232 -33.83 21.84 -29.16
C ALA A 232 -35.12 21.22 -29.69
N LYS A 233 -35.39 19.94 -29.37
CA LYS A 233 -36.65 19.26 -29.75
C LYS A 233 -37.89 19.83 -29.05
N ILE A 234 -37.73 20.34 -27.83
CA ILE A 234 -38.83 21.00 -27.10
C ILE A 234 -39.12 22.39 -27.69
N SER A 235 -38.09 23.15 -28.10
CA SER A 235 -38.25 24.48 -28.70
C SER A 235 -38.97 24.43 -30.05
N VAL A 236 -38.68 23.45 -30.91
CA VAL A 236 -39.32 23.29 -32.24
C VAL A 236 -40.79 22.87 -32.13
N ARG A 237 -41.20 22.26 -31.00
CA ARG A 237 -42.58 21.80 -30.79
C ARG A 237 -43.50 22.87 -30.19
N MET A 238 -42.95 24.01 -29.78
CA MET A 238 -43.69 25.15 -29.21
C MET A 238 -43.82 26.34 -30.18
N THR A 239 -43.37 26.20 -31.43
CA THR A 239 -43.57 27.16 -32.54
C THR A 239 -44.50 26.53 -33.56
#